data_AF-A0ABD4QL15-F1
#
_entry.id   AF-A0ABD4QL15-F1
#
_cell.length_a   1.000
_cell.length_b   1.000
_cell.length_c   1.000
_cell.angle_alpha   90.00
_cell.angle_beta   90.00
_cell.angle_gamma   90.00
#
_symmetry.space_group_name_H-M   'P 1'
#
loop_
_entity.id
_entity.type
_entity.pdbx_description
1 polymer ?
#
loop_
_entity_poly.entity_id
_entity_poly.type
_entity_poly.pdbx_seq_one_letter_code
_entity_poly.pdbx_strand_id
1 'polypeptide(L)'
;MKKFLFILICMLLLSACQREDEGKDRRLVAAEHMLEAITEGNKRKMEDVYVEGAVPSPNDILKLKKEWGIDTLSYEDFQLEEASIHVFHANYEDEKTGEKKALALRVTEDPEKGGVLIDFVGVVEGTDASSK
;
A
#
# COMPACT_ATOMS: atom_id res chain seq x y z
N MET A 1 47.35 -11.84 -15.22
CA MET A 1 45.94 -12.25 -15.00
C MET A 1 45.44 -12.04 -13.56
N LYS A 2 45.97 -11.07 -12.78
CA LYS A 2 45.48 -10.78 -11.41
C LYS A 2 44.55 -9.56 -11.33
N LYS A 3 44.70 -8.60 -12.26
CA LYS A 3 43.91 -7.35 -12.30
C LYS A 3 42.46 -7.59 -12.76
N PHE A 4 42.23 -8.52 -13.68
CA PHE A 4 40.89 -8.86 -14.16
C PHE A 4 40.04 -9.61 -13.10
N LEU A 5 40.68 -10.43 -12.26
CA LEU A 5 39.99 -11.15 -11.19
C LEU A 5 39.47 -10.20 -10.10
N PHE A 6 40.22 -9.12 -9.83
CA PHE A 6 39.84 -8.12 -8.84
C PHE A 6 38.59 -7.32 -9.27
N ILE A 7 38.50 -6.97 -10.56
CA ILE A 7 37.35 -6.24 -11.11
C ILE A 7 36.08 -7.11 -11.07
N LEU A 8 36.20 -8.41 -11.35
CA LEU A 8 35.06 -9.34 -11.29
C LEU A 8 34.54 -9.52 -9.85
N ILE A 9 35.44 -9.62 -8.87
CA ILE A 9 35.07 -9.72 -7.45
C ILE A 9 34.42 -8.42 -6.96
N CYS A 10 34.89 -7.25 -7.38
CA CYS A 10 34.26 -5.97 -7.03
C CYS A 10 32.85 -5.82 -7.62
N MET A 11 32.59 -6.29 -8.84
CA MET A 11 31.22 -6.29 -9.40
C MET A 11 30.28 -7.24 -8.64
N LEU A 12 30.76 -8.41 -8.22
CA LEU A 12 29.97 -9.37 -7.45
C LEU A 12 29.64 -8.86 -6.03
N LEU A 13 30.54 -8.10 -5.41
CA LEU A 13 30.30 -7.45 -4.12
C LEU A 13 29.27 -6.31 -4.23
N LEU A 14 29.25 -5.56 -5.34
CA LEU A 14 28.24 -4.52 -5.57
C LEU A 14 26.83 -5.13 -5.76
N SER A 15 26.72 -6.29 -6.42
CA SER A 15 25.43 -6.99 -6.55
C SER A 15 24.94 -7.62 -5.24
N ALA A 16 25.84 -7.89 -4.29
CA ALA A 16 25.50 -8.40 -2.97
C ALA A 16 25.13 -7.29 -1.96
N CYS A 17 25.43 -6.03 -2.26
CA CYS A 17 25.07 -4.86 -1.44
C CYS A 17 23.79 -4.13 -1.91
N GLN A 18 23.03 -4.67 -2.86
CA GLN A 18 21.78 -4.04 -3.33
C GLN A 18 20.51 -4.67 -2.73
N ARG A 19 20.59 -5.24 -1.52
CA ARG A 19 19.43 -5.88 -0.90
C ARG A 19 19.33 -5.59 0.58
N GLU A 20 18.61 -4.52 0.88
CA GLU A 20 17.54 -4.44 1.89
C GLU A 20 17.10 -2.98 1.96
N ASP A 21 15.96 -2.66 1.32
CA ASP A 21 14.95 -1.68 1.77
C ASP A 21 15.39 -0.34 2.41
N GLU A 22 16.58 0.16 2.11
CA GLU A 22 17.11 1.43 2.58
C GLU A 22 16.50 2.57 1.77
N GLY A 23 15.25 2.92 2.08
CA GLY A 23 14.68 4.21 1.69
C GLY A 23 13.22 4.22 1.26
N LYS A 24 12.50 3.09 1.24
CA LYS A 24 11.07 3.11 0.96
C LYS A 24 10.32 3.67 2.19
N ASP A 25 9.46 4.66 1.96
CA ASP A 25 8.66 5.26 3.02
C ASP A 25 7.79 4.19 3.69
N ARG A 26 8.00 3.96 5.00
CA ARG A 26 7.26 2.96 5.78
C ARG A 26 5.75 3.20 5.75
N ARG A 27 5.33 4.47 5.59
CA ARG A 27 3.92 4.83 5.44
C ARG A 27 3.34 4.32 4.13
N LEU A 28 4.09 4.49 3.03
CA LEU A 28 3.72 3.97 1.72
C LEU A 28 3.63 2.44 1.77
N VAL A 29 4.61 1.76 2.37
CA VAL A 29 4.60 0.29 2.51
C VAL A 29 3.37 -0.19 3.27
N ALA A 30 2.99 0.46 4.37
CA ALA A 30 1.79 0.11 5.12
C ALA A 30 0.51 0.28 4.27
N ALA A 31 0.43 1.36 3.49
CA ALA A 31 -0.69 1.59 2.59
C ALA A 31 -0.77 0.54 1.46
N GLU A 32 0.37 0.16 0.85
CA GLU A 32 0.44 -0.88 -0.17
C GLU A 32 0.03 -2.25 0.38
N HIS A 33 0.55 -2.64 1.55
CA HIS A 33 0.19 -3.91 2.20
C HIS A 33 -1.29 -3.98 2.54
N MET A 34 -1.87 -2.87 3.03
CA MET A 34 -3.31 -2.81 3.27
C MET A 34 -4.11 -2.95 1.98
N LEU A 35 -3.72 -2.22 0.92
CA LEU A 35 -4.39 -2.30 -0.37
C LEU A 35 -4.35 -3.71 -0.95
N GLU A 36 -3.18 -4.36 -0.93
CA GLU A 36 -3.03 -5.76 -1.34
C GLU A 36 -3.94 -6.69 -0.51
N ALA A 37 -3.98 -6.53 0.81
CA ALA A 37 -4.83 -7.33 1.67
C ALA A 37 -6.33 -7.16 1.33
N ILE A 38 -6.76 -5.93 1.02
CA ILE A 38 -8.14 -5.61 0.62
C ILE A 38 -8.48 -6.26 -0.73
N THR A 39 -7.61 -6.13 -1.73
CA THR A 39 -7.86 -6.68 -3.07
C THR A 39 -7.89 -8.20 -3.06
N GLU A 40 -6.98 -8.84 -2.30
CA GLU A 40 -6.98 -10.29 -2.06
C GLU A 40 -8.14 -10.80 -1.20
N GLY A 41 -8.86 -9.91 -0.50
CA GLY A 41 -9.88 -10.30 0.46
C GLY A 41 -9.30 -11.01 1.70
N ASN A 42 -8.05 -10.73 2.05
CA ASN A 42 -7.32 -11.42 3.10
C ASN A 42 -7.40 -10.69 4.45
N LYS A 43 -8.39 -11.08 5.26
CA LYS A 43 -8.62 -10.50 6.59
C LYS A 43 -7.37 -10.50 7.47
N ARG A 44 -6.63 -11.60 7.49
CA ARG A 44 -5.48 -11.77 8.37
C ARG A 44 -4.36 -10.78 8.02
N LYS A 45 -4.07 -10.63 6.72
CA LYS A 45 -3.11 -9.62 6.25
C LYS A 45 -3.53 -8.20 6.64
N MET A 46 -4.84 -7.87 6.60
CA MET A 46 -5.31 -6.57 7.09
C MET A 46 -5.04 -6.41 8.58
N GLU A 47 -5.42 -7.40 9.39
CA GLU A 47 -5.22 -7.39 10.85
C GLU A 47 -3.74 -7.20 11.24
N ASP A 48 -2.81 -7.72 10.45
CA ASP A 48 -1.37 -7.58 10.70
C ASP A 48 -0.86 -6.12 10.55
N VAL A 49 -1.57 -5.27 9.81
CA VAL A 49 -1.19 -3.86 9.55
C VAL A 49 -2.25 -2.86 10.01
N TYR A 50 -3.29 -3.30 10.72
CA TYR A 50 -4.41 -2.46 11.17
C TYR A 50 -4.38 -2.20 12.68
N VAL A 51 -4.79 -1.02 13.10
CA VAL A 51 -4.97 -0.70 14.52
C VAL A 51 -6.15 -1.49 15.09
N GLU A 52 -5.91 -2.23 16.17
CA GLU A 52 -6.95 -2.98 16.85
C GLU A 52 -8.04 -2.04 17.39
N GLY A 53 -9.30 -2.33 17.08
CA GLY A 53 -10.46 -1.53 17.50
C GLY A 53 -10.78 -0.31 16.63
N ALA A 54 -9.98 -0.02 15.60
CA ALA A 54 -10.30 1.02 14.62
C ALA A 54 -11.55 0.65 13.77
N VAL A 55 -12.24 1.67 13.27
CA VAL A 55 -13.49 1.55 12.52
C VAL A 55 -13.33 2.23 11.15
N PRO A 56 -13.72 1.58 10.04
CA PRO A 56 -14.31 0.24 9.94
C PRO A 56 -13.32 -0.90 10.30
N SER A 57 -13.80 -1.99 10.90
CA SER A 57 -12.93 -3.14 11.18
C SER A 57 -12.51 -3.86 9.88
N PRO A 58 -11.46 -4.70 9.87
CA PRO A 58 -11.12 -5.52 8.70
C PRO A 58 -12.28 -6.36 8.15
N ASN A 59 -13.17 -6.84 9.01
CA ASN A 59 -14.39 -7.53 8.59
C ASN A 59 -15.40 -6.61 7.89
N ASP A 60 -15.51 -5.37 8.35
CA ASP A 60 -16.41 -4.38 7.75
C ASP A 60 -15.85 -3.93 6.41
N ILE A 61 -14.54 -3.69 6.32
CA ILE A 61 -13.82 -3.37 5.07
C ILE A 61 -14.09 -4.43 4.00
N LEU A 62 -13.98 -5.73 4.35
CA LEU A 62 -14.29 -6.82 3.42
C LEU A 62 -15.73 -6.83 2.91
N LYS A 63 -16.70 -6.47 3.76
CA LYS A 63 -18.11 -6.37 3.35
C LYS A 63 -18.34 -5.14 2.48
N LEU A 64 -17.75 -4.02 2.87
CA LEU A 64 -17.85 -2.73 2.18
C LEU A 64 -17.15 -2.74 0.82
N LYS A 65 -16.15 -3.61 0.60
CA LYS A 65 -15.47 -3.83 -0.70
C LYS A 65 -16.46 -3.87 -1.88
N LYS A 66 -17.59 -4.56 -1.71
CA LYS A 66 -18.62 -4.68 -2.75
C LYS A 66 -19.40 -3.38 -2.98
N GLU A 67 -19.70 -2.66 -1.92
CA GLU A 67 -20.40 -1.36 -1.97
C GLU A 67 -19.51 -0.28 -2.58
N TRP A 68 -18.21 -0.37 -2.33
CA TRP A 68 -17.18 0.49 -2.93
C TRP A 68 -16.88 0.16 -4.39
N GLY A 69 -17.44 -0.93 -4.92
CA GLY A 69 -17.26 -1.29 -6.33
C GLY A 69 -15.86 -1.80 -6.68
N ILE A 70 -15.13 -2.33 -5.70
CA ILE A 70 -13.75 -2.80 -5.89
C ILE A 70 -13.62 -4.33 -5.80
N ASP A 71 -14.73 -5.08 -5.79
CA ASP A 71 -14.69 -6.53 -5.55
C ASP A 71 -13.96 -7.31 -6.66
N THR A 72 -14.04 -6.83 -7.90
CA THR A 72 -13.38 -7.34 -9.10
C THR A 72 -11.98 -6.78 -9.35
N LEU A 73 -11.63 -5.66 -8.70
CA LEU A 73 -10.36 -4.98 -8.92
C LEU A 73 -9.18 -5.71 -8.25
N SER A 74 -8.05 -5.74 -8.94
CA SER A 74 -6.75 -6.17 -8.43
C SER A 74 -5.91 -4.99 -7.95
N TYR A 75 -4.78 -5.26 -7.31
CA TYR A 75 -3.89 -4.22 -6.79
C TYR A 75 -3.43 -3.23 -7.89
N GLU A 76 -3.20 -3.74 -9.10
CA GLU A 76 -2.70 -3.01 -10.25
C GLU A 76 -3.71 -2.02 -10.83
N ASP A 77 -4.99 -2.14 -10.49
CA ASP A 77 -6.05 -1.21 -10.92
C ASP A 77 -6.03 0.11 -10.12
N PHE A 78 -5.15 0.20 -9.11
CA PHE A 78 -5.05 1.35 -8.23
C PHE A 78 -3.79 2.17 -8.48
N GLN A 79 -3.94 3.49 -8.47
CA GLN A 79 -2.83 4.45 -8.43
C GLN A 79 -2.70 5.02 -7.02
N LEU A 80 -1.66 4.61 -6.30
CA LEU A 80 -1.39 5.07 -4.94
C LEU A 80 -0.63 6.40 -4.94
N GLU A 81 -1.15 7.39 -4.19
CA GLU A 81 -0.59 8.73 -4.08
C GLU A 81 -0.63 9.24 -2.63
N GLU A 82 0.38 9.99 -2.20
CA GLU A 82 0.36 10.67 -0.89
C GLU A 82 -0.56 11.89 -0.96
N ALA A 83 -1.70 11.84 -0.28
CA ALA A 83 -2.70 12.91 -0.24
C ALA A 83 -2.43 13.91 0.89
N SER A 84 -1.85 13.44 2.00
CA SER A 84 -1.35 14.26 3.10
C SER A 84 -0.31 13.48 3.91
N ILE A 85 0.27 14.11 4.93
CA ILE A 85 1.32 13.50 5.77
C ILE A 85 0.87 12.18 6.43
N HIS A 86 -0.43 11.96 6.60
CA HIS A 86 -0.96 10.74 7.22
C HIS A 86 -1.96 10.01 6.31
N VAL A 87 -2.11 10.38 5.05
CA VAL A 87 -3.15 9.79 4.19
C VAL A 87 -2.60 9.48 2.82
N PHE A 88 -2.81 8.24 2.39
CA PHE A 88 -2.61 7.81 1.01
C PHE A 88 -3.98 7.62 0.35
N HIS A 89 -4.09 8.01 -0.91
CA HIS A 89 -5.22 7.71 -1.76
C HIS A 89 -4.83 6.62 -2.74
N ALA A 90 -5.53 5.50 -2.73
CA ALA A 90 -5.48 4.50 -3.79
C ALA A 90 -6.61 4.81 -4.79
N ASN A 91 -6.30 5.57 -5.84
CA ASN A 91 -7.27 5.99 -6.84
C ASN A 91 -7.63 4.83 -7.77
N TYR A 92 -8.91 4.69 -8.13
CA TYR A 92 -9.42 3.68 -9.06
C TYR A 92 -10.62 4.24 -9.84
N GLU A 93 -10.98 3.58 -10.93
CA GLU A 93 -12.21 3.85 -11.68
C GLU A 93 -13.26 2.79 -11.32
N ASP A 94 -14.45 3.23 -10.92
CA ASP A 94 -15.57 2.33 -10.64
C ASP A 94 -16.09 1.71 -11.94
N GLU A 95 -15.93 0.39 -12.12
CA GLU A 95 -16.26 -0.31 -13.37
C GLU A 95 -17.73 -0.15 -13.81
N LYS A 96 -18.65 0.15 -12.88
CA LYS A 96 -20.10 0.25 -13.17
C LYS A 96 -20.49 1.65 -13.63
N THR A 97 -19.83 2.67 -13.08
CA THR A 97 -20.22 4.07 -13.25
C THR A 97 -19.21 4.88 -14.06
N GLY A 98 -17.96 4.40 -14.19
CA GLY A 98 -16.83 5.17 -14.74
C GLY A 98 -16.39 6.31 -13.83
N GLU A 99 -16.92 6.41 -12.61
CA GLU A 99 -16.54 7.45 -11.66
C GLU A 99 -15.15 7.17 -11.09
N LYS A 100 -14.32 8.21 -11.03
CA LYS A 100 -13.03 8.14 -10.34
C LYS A 100 -13.24 8.27 -8.84
N LYS A 101 -12.76 7.28 -8.11
CA LYS A 101 -12.87 7.17 -6.65
C LYS A 101 -11.49 6.90 -6.07
N ALA A 102 -11.35 7.02 -4.75
CA ALA A 102 -10.14 6.58 -4.07
C ALA A 102 -10.46 5.90 -2.75
N LEU A 103 -9.65 4.90 -2.38
CA LEU A 103 -9.57 4.46 -0.99
C LEU A 103 -8.61 5.38 -0.25
N ALA A 104 -9.12 6.11 0.73
CA ALA A 104 -8.33 6.85 1.69
C ALA A 104 -7.83 5.89 2.79
N LEU A 105 -6.51 5.76 2.88
CA LEU A 105 -5.78 4.92 3.83
C LEU A 105 -5.06 5.86 4.80
N ARG A 106 -5.54 5.96 6.04
CA ARG A 106 -4.87 6.79 7.05
C ARG A 106 -3.83 5.96 7.77
N VAL A 107 -2.60 6.47 7.78
CA VAL A 107 -1.46 5.89 8.49
C VAL A 107 -1.30 6.55 9.86
N THR A 108 -0.92 5.77 10.85
CA THR A 108 -0.56 6.23 12.20
C THR A 108 0.68 5.49 12.69
N GLU A 109 1.44 6.10 13.58
CA GLU A 109 2.54 5.41 14.24
C GLU A 109 2.00 4.42 15.29
N ASP A 110 2.63 3.26 15.42
CA ASP A 110 2.41 2.33 16.52
C ASP A 110 3.22 2.79 17.74
N PRO A 111 2.57 3.30 18.80
CA PRO A 111 3.28 3.83 19.96
C PRO A 111 3.90 2.74 20.84
N GLU A 112 3.47 1.48 20.70
CA GLU A 112 3.93 0.37 21.55
C GLU A 112 5.08 -0.40 20.91
N LYS A 113 4.96 -0.73 19.62
CA LYS A 113 5.91 -1.61 18.93
C LYS A 113 6.93 -0.86 18.08
N GLY A 114 6.68 0.42 17.79
CA GLY A 114 7.42 1.20 16.80
C GLY A 114 7.12 0.68 15.39
N GLY A 115 6.49 1.51 14.56
CA GLY A 115 6.05 1.10 13.23
C GLY A 115 4.96 2.01 12.69
N VAL A 116 4.41 1.67 11.53
CA VAL A 116 3.27 2.37 10.93
C VAL A 116 2.15 1.37 10.74
N LEU A 117 0.96 1.74 11.17
CA LEU A 117 -0.28 0.99 11.03
C LEU A 117 -1.31 1.82 10.27
N ILE A 118 -2.34 1.16 9.77
CA ILE A 118 -3.53 1.80 9.21
C ILE A 118 -4.62 1.84 10.30
N ASP A 119 -5.22 3.00 10.51
CA ASP A 119 -6.31 3.18 11.49
C ASP A 119 -7.63 3.63 10.87
N PHE A 120 -7.66 3.79 9.54
CA PHE A 120 -8.86 4.11 8.80
C PHE A 120 -8.73 3.70 7.32
N VAL A 121 -9.83 3.15 6.79
CA VAL A 121 -10.02 2.92 5.35
C VAL A 121 -11.42 3.40 4.97
N GLY A 122 -11.54 4.21 3.92
CA GLY A 122 -12.85 4.64 3.41
C GLY A 122 -12.78 5.14 1.98
N VAL A 123 -13.93 5.30 1.33
CA VAL A 123 -14.02 5.83 -0.04
C VAL A 123 -14.18 7.35 -0.03
N VAL A 124 -13.43 8.02 -0.90
CA VAL A 124 -13.52 9.46 -1.19
C VAL A 124 -13.58 9.68 -2.70
N GLU A 125 -13.87 10.91 -3.13
CA GLU A 125 -13.78 11.31 -4.54
C GLU A 125 -12.33 11.15 -5.03
N GLY A 126 -12.14 10.49 -6.17
CA GLY A 126 -10.82 10.24 -6.75
C GLY A 126 -10.33 11.46 -7.51
N THR A 127 -9.02 11.61 -7.60
CA THR A 127 -8.42 12.66 -8.42
C THR A 127 -8.13 12.14 -9.83
N ASP A 128 -8.12 13.04 -10.82
CA ASP A 128 -7.50 12.76 -12.11
C ASP A 128 -6.02 12.52 -11.85
N ALA A 129 -5.60 11.24 -11.79
CA ALA A 129 -4.20 10.89 -11.76
C ALA A 129 -3.52 11.63 -12.93
N SER A 130 -2.60 12.53 -12.63
CA SER A 130 -1.80 13.20 -13.64
C SER A 130 -1.07 12.12 -14.41
N SER A 131 -1.52 11.83 -15.63
CA SER A 131 -0.79 11.00 -16.58
C SER A 131 0.62 11.56 -16.71
N LYS A 132 1.59 10.93 -16.07
CA LYS A 132 3.01 11.19 -16.27
C LYS A 132 3.55 10.19 -17.27
#